data_AF-A0A5A9ER66-F1
#
_entry.id   AF-A0A5A9ER66-F1
#
_cell.length_a   1.000
_cell.length_b   1.000
_cell.length_c   1.000
_cell.angle_alpha   90.00
_cell.angle_beta   90.00
_cell.angle_gamma   90.00
#
_symmetry.space_group_name_H-M   'P 1'
#
loop_
_entity.id
_entity.type
_entity.pdbx_description
1 polymer ?
#
loop_
_entity_poly.entity_id
_entity_poly.type
_entity_poly.pdbx_seq_one_letter_code
_entity_poly.pdbx_strand_id
1 'polypeptide(L)'
;MHQPPVRSRQTSNLSDRAGNGLPNNPKDILWVKEALRRLGRYNHSSAPNPYIDRSLNEAILNYQRDRGLRRDGVLIPGGETECALCVELARLFGRARR
;
A
#
# COMPACT_ATOMS: atom_id res chain seq x y z
N MET A 1 13.83 24.69 9.00
CA MET A 1 12.93 23.63 9.47
C MET A 1 13.21 22.37 8.67
N HIS A 2 14.07 21.49 9.16
CA HIS A 2 14.51 20.27 8.48
C HIS A 2 14.05 19.11 9.36
N GLN A 3 12.97 18.42 8.99
CA GLN A 3 12.56 17.24 9.74
C GLN A 3 13.57 16.12 9.48
N PRO A 4 14.14 15.48 10.51
CA PRO A 4 15.04 14.34 10.32
C PRO A 4 14.26 13.16 9.72
N PRO A 5 14.90 12.30 8.91
CA PRO A 5 14.24 11.12 8.39
C PRO A 5 13.96 10.17 9.57
N VAL A 6 12.68 9.98 9.88
CA VAL A 6 12.23 8.91 10.76
C VAL A 6 12.57 7.57 10.10
N ARG A 7 13.75 7.03 10.42
CA ARG A 7 14.09 5.63 10.14
C ARG A 7 13.29 4.75 11.09
N SER A 8 12.00 4.62 10.81
CA SER A 8 11.14 3.60 11.41
C SER A 8 11.58 2.25 10.87
N ARG A 9 12.61 1.67 11.49
CA ARG A 9 12.89 0.24 11.37
C ARG A 9 11.67 -0.48 11.93
N GLN A 10 10.80 -0.99 11.05
CA GLN A 10 10.00 -2.22 11.17
C GLN A 10 8.71 -2.08 10.33
N THR A 11 8.59 -2.92 9.28
CA THR A 11 7.38 -3.22 8.47
C THR A 11 7.01 -2.31 7.29
N SER A 12 7.77 -1.27 6.95
CA SER A 12 7.58 -0.60 5.64
C SER A 12 8.18 -1.45 4.52
N ASN A 13 7.35 -1.90 3.59
CA ASN A 13 7.77 -2.68 2.41
C ASN A 13 7.84 -1.81 1.13
N LEU A 14 7.45 -0.53 1.20
CA LEU A 14 7.68 0.42 0.12
C LEU A 14 9.12 0.94 0.18
N SER A 15 9.85 0.80 -0.92
CA SER A 15 11.20 1.37 -1.07
C SER A 15 11.14 2.78 -1.67
N ASP A 16 10.14 3.05 -2.52
CA ASP A 16 9.92 4.31 -3.23
C ASP A 16 8.44 4.73 -3.22
N ARG A 17 8.16 5.93 -3.74
CA ARG A 17 6.79 6.43 -3.89
C ARG A 17 6.08 5.69 -5.04
N ALA A 18 4.86 5.25 -4.78
CA ALA A 18 4.00 4.57 -5.75
C ALA A 18 2.71 5.37 -5.97
N GLY A 19 2.25 5.49 -7.22
CA GLY A 19 1.06 6.23 -7.61
C GLY A 19 1.17 6.74 -9.04
N ASN A 20 0.12 7.41 -9.52
CA ASN A 20 0.11 7.93 -10.88
C ASN A 20 1.23 8.97 -11.09
N GLY A 21 2.12 8.74 -12.08
CA GLY A 21 3.24 9.64 -12.38
C GLY A 21 4.43 9.59 -11.40
N LEU A 22 4.53 8.54 -10.58
CA LEU A 22 5.59 8.35 -9.59
C LEU A 22 6.58 7.23 -10.01
N PRO A 23 7.71 7.03 -9.28
CA PRO A 23 8.72 6.03 -9.63
C PRO A 23 8.19 4.61 -9.83
N ASN A 24 7.14 4.22 -9.07
CA ASN A 24 6.42 2.97 -9.25
C ASN A 24 7.35 1.75 -9.30
N ASN A 25 8.19 1.60 -8.28
CA ASN A 25 9.11 0.48 -8.21
C ASN A 25 8.34 -0.85 -8.33
N PRO A 26 8.72 -1.75 -9.24
CA PRO A 26 8.01 -3.02 -9.48
C PRO A 26 7.70 -3.82 -8.21
N LYS A 27 8.65 -3.87 -7.26
CA LYS A 27 8.48 -4.62 -6.01
C LYS A 27 7.42 -3.99 -5.11
N ASP A 28 7.40 -2.68 -5.06
CA ASP A 28 6.43 -1.90 -4.29
C ASP A 28 5.01 -2.11 -4.86
N ILE A 29 4.86 -2.04 -6.19
CA ILE A 29 3.57 -2.26 -6.84
C ILE A 29 3.04 -3.67 -6.57
N LEU A 30 3.88 -4.68 -6.70
CA LEU A 30 3.51 -6.07 -6.41
C LEU A 30 3.12 -6.25 -4.94
N TRP A 31 3.84 -5.61 -4.02
CA TRP A 31 3.49 -5.63 -2.60
C TRP A 31 2.14 -4.97 -2.33
N VAL A 32 1.86 -3.80 -2.90
CA VAL A 32 0.57 -3.10 -2.73
C VAL A 32 -0.59 -3.94 -3.26
N LYS A 33 -0.43 -4.56 -4.44
CA LYS A 33 -1.44 -5.48 -5.00
C LYS A 33 -1.74 -6.63 -4.05
N GLU A 34 -0.71 -7.28 -3.53
CA GLU A 34 -0.85 -8.39 -2.60
C GLU A 34 -1.46 -7.96 -1.25
N ALA A 35 -1.06 -6.79 -0.73
CA ALA A 35 -1.62 -6.22 0.49
C ALA A 35 -3.13 -5.96 0.36
N LEU A 36 -3.54 -5.25 -0.69
CA LEU A 36 -4.95 -4.98 -0.95
C LEU A 36 -5.75 -6.26 -1.23
N ARG A 37 -5.13 -7.27 -1.87
CA ARG A 37 -5.75 -8.59 -2.09
C ARG A 37 -6.01 -9.33 -0.80
N ARG A 38 -5.02 -9.40 0.10
CA ARG A 38 -5.18 -10.02 1.43
C ARG A 38 -6.27 -9.35 2.25
N LEU A 39 -6.45 -8.04 2.09
CA LEU A 39 -7.52 -7.27 2.73
C LEU A 39 -8.87 -7.39 2.00
N GLY A 40 -8.97 -8.16 0.92
CA GLY A 40 -10.20 -8.32 0.13
C GLY A 40 -10.61 -7.07 -0.65
N ARG A 41 -9.70 -6.10 -0.82
CA ARG A 41 -9.97 -4.81 -1.49
C ARG A 41 -9.50 -4.77 -2.95
N TYR A 42 -8.73 -5.74 -3.39
CA TYR A 42 -8.25 -5.86 -4.76
C TYR A 42 -8.21 -7.34 -5.16
N ASN A 43 -8.97 -7.74 -6.17
CA ASN A 43 -8.90 -9.11 -6.67
C ASN A 43 -8.35 -9.10 -8.09
N HIS A 44 -7.38 -9.95 -8.37
CA HIS A 44 -6.82 -10.14 -9.69
C HIS A 44 -6.90 -11.62 -10.06
N SER A 45 -7.50 -11.95 -11.20
CA SER A 45 -7.68 -13.33 -11.65
C SER A 45 -6.42 -13.95 -12.25
N SER A 46 -5.39 -13.15 -12.52
CA SER A 46 -4.13 -13.55 -13.19
C SER A 46 -2.92 -13.16 -12.36
N ALA A 47 -1.71 -13.65 -12.69
CA ALA A 47 -0.49 -13.25 -11.97
C ALA A 47 -0.36 -11.71 -11.89
N PRO A 48 -0.01 -11.15 -10.71
CA PRO A 48 0.05 -9.70 -10.55
C PRO A 48 1.19 -9.13 -11.40
N ASN A 49 0.87 -8.14 -12.24
CA ASN A 49 1.88 -7.40 -12.99
C ASN A 49 2.48 -6.26 -12.13
N PRO A 50 3.70 -5.78 -12.41
CA PRO A 50 4.35 -4.71 -11.64
C PRO A 50 3.91 -3.28 -12.03
N TYR A 51 2.74 -3.10 -12.65
CA TYR A 51 2.25 -1.80 -13.11
C TYR A 51 1.04 -1.31 -12.32
N ILE A 52 0.90 0.02 -12.23
CA ILE A 52 -0.32 0.65 -11.71
C ILE A 52 -1.36 0.72 -12.82
N ASP A 53 -2.22 -0.29 -12.84
CA ASP A 53 -3.41 -0.30 -13.70
C ASP A 53 -4.52 0.56 -13.09
N ARG A 54 -5.49 0.96 -13.93
CA ARG A 54 -6.66 1.73 -13.49
C ARG A 54 -7.36 1.08 -12.29
N SER A 55 -7.57 -0.23 -12.32
CA SER A 55 -8.22 -0.98 -11.24
C SER A 55 -7.43 -0.93 -9.92
N LEU A 56 -6.10 -0.96 -9.98
CA LEU A 56 -5.27 -0.82 -8.77
C LEU A 56 -5.38 0.59 -8.21
N ASN A 57 -5.29 1.60 -9.08
CA ASN A 57 -5.42 3.00 -8.67
C ASN A 57 -6.80 3.27 -8.03
N GLU A 58 -7.88 2.73 -8.60
CA GLU A 58 -9.21 2.81 -8.01
C GLU A 58 -9.29 2.10 -6.65
N ALA A 59 -8.67 0.93 -6.51
CA ALA A 59 -8.62 0.21 -5.23
C ALA A 59 -7.87 1.03 -4.15
N ILE A 60 -6.74 1.66 -4.50
CA ILE A 60 -5.99 2.55 -3.60
C ILE A 60 -6.86 3.75 -3.18
N LEU A 61 -7.48 4.44 -4.14
CA LEU A 61 -8.33 5.59 -3.86
C LEU A 61 -9.54 5.23 -2.99
N ASN A 62 -10.16 4.07 -3.26
CA ASN A 62 -11.29 3.58 -2.47
C ASN A 62 -10.85 3.18 -1.05
N TYR A 63 -9.67 2.57 -0.91
CA TYR A 63 -9.09 2.24 0.39
C TYR A 63 -8.79 3.51 1.20
N GLN A 64 -8.13 4.49 0.59
CA GLN A 64 -7.85 5.78 1.23
C GLN A 64 -9.15 6.45 1.71
N ARG A 65 -10.19 6.48 0.85
CA ARG A 65 -11.51 7.00 1.21
C ARG A 65 -12.14 6.25 2.38
N ASP A 66 -12.15 4.91 2.34
CA ASP A 66 -12.73 4.03 3.38
C ASP A 66 -12.05 4.22 4.74
N ARG A 67 -10.76 4.57 4.73
CA ARG A 67 -9.95 4.80 5.94
C ARG A 67 -9.86 6.25 6.37
N GLY A 68 -10.55 7.17 5.68
CA GLY A 68 -10.48 8.60 5.98
C GLY A 68 -9.10 9.22 5.74
N LEU A 69 -8.30 8.59 4.87
CA LEU A 69 -6.98 9.05 4.46
C LEU A 69 -7.07 10.03 3.29
N ARG A 70 -5.98 10.71 3.00
CA ARG A 70 -5.87 11.55 1.80
C ARG A 70 -6.11 10.72 0.54
N ARG A 71 -7.12 11.10 -0.24
CA ARG A 71 -7.54 10.40 -1.47
C ARG A 71 -6.77 10.92 -2.68
N ASP A 72 -5.46 10.73 -2.67
CA ASP A 72 -4.55 11.17 -3.74
C ASP A 72 -4.03 10.01 -4.61
N GLY A 73 -4.30 8.77 -4.24
CA GLY A 73 -3.83 7.59 -4.97
C GLY A 73 -2.33 7.35 -4.84
N VAL A 74 -1.67 8.05 -3.90
CA VAL A 74 -0.23 7.98 -3.68
C VAL A 74 0.08 7.19 -2.41
N LEU A 75 1.05 6.30 -2.53
CA LEU A 75 1.68 5.62 -1.42
C LEU A 75 3.11 6.13 -1.28
N ILE A 76 3.48 6.48 -0.06
CA ILE A 76 4.80 6.99 0.30
C ILE A 76 5.38 6.06 1.36
N PRO A 77 6.67 5.70 1.30
CA PRO A 77 7.34 5.00 2.39
C PRO A 77 7.20 5.79 3.70
N GLY A 78 6.71 5.13 4.75
CA GLY A 78 6.37 5.73 6.04
C GLY A 78 5.11 6.60 6.05
N GLY A 79 4.37 6.65 4.95
CA GLY A 79 3.15 7.45 4.81
C GLY A 79 1.91 6.82 5.44
N GLU A 80 0.83 7.60 5.52
CA GLU A 80 -0.44 7.19 6.12
C GLU A 80 -1.05 5.94 5.46
N THR A 81 -0.98 5.86 4.12
CA THR A 81 -1.55 4.74 3.36
C THR A 81 -0.76 3.46 3.58
N GLU A 82 0.58 3.53 3.57
CA GLU A 82 1.42 2.36 3.84
C GLU A 82 1.22 1.86 5.28
N CYS A 83 1.28 2.77 6.26
CA CYS A 83 1.13 2.43 7.66
C CYS A 83 -0.24 1.77 7.93
N ALA A 84 -1.32 2.31 7.35
CA ALA A 84 -2.65 1.72 7.46
C ALA A 84 -2.71 0.29 6.88
N LEU A 85 -2.09 0.06 5.71
CA LEU A 85 -2.00 -1.29 5.12
C LEU A 85 -1.25 -2.24 6.05
N CYS A 86 -0.08 -1.84 6.57
CA CYS A 86 0.73 -2.66 7.45
C CYS A 86 0.00 -3.02 8.75
N VAL A 87 -0.69 -2.06 9.37
CA VAL A 87 -1.48 -2.29 10.59
C VAL A 87 -2.62 -3.27 10.34
N GLU A 88 -3.34 -3.12 9.23
CA GLU A 88 -4.46 -4.02 8.90
C GLU A 88 -3.98 -5.42 8.53
N LEU A 89 -2.89 -5.54 7.78
CA LEU A 89 -2.26 -6.82 7.50
C LEU A 89 -1.81 -7.50 8.81
N ALA A 90 -1.18 -6.76 9.72
CA ALA A 90 -0.77 -7.28 11.02
C ALA A 90 -1.98 -7.77 11.84
N ARG A 91 -3.11 -7.04 11.81
CA ARG A 91 -4.37 -7.47 12.44
C ARG A 91 -4.93 -8.74 11.82
N LEU A 92 -4.87 -8.87 10.50
CA LEU A 92 -5.34 -10.05 9.76
C LEU A 92 -4.50 -11.29 10.09
N PHE A 93 -3.16 -11.18 10.04
CA PHE A 93 -2.25 -12.28 10.33
C PHE A 93 -2.13 -12.60 11.83
N GLY A 94 -2.28 -11.60 12.69
CA GLY A 94 -2.36 -11.80 14.14
C GLY A 94 -3.59 -12.59 14.58
N ARG A 95 -4.70 -12.48 13.83
CA ARG A 95 -5.92 -13.29 14.06
C ARG A 95 -5.81 -14.74 13.55
N ALA A 96 -4.90 -15.03 12.62
CA ALA A 96 -4.74 -16.34 12.00
C ALA A 96 -3.88 -17.33 12.82
N ARG A 97 -3.27 -16.91 13.93
CA ARG A 97 -2.53 -17.77 14.87
C ARG A 97 -3.37 -18.14 16.10
N ARG A 98 -4.47 -18.85 15.92
CA ARG A 98 -5.16 -19.57 17.00
C ARG A 98 -5.35 -21.02 16.64
#